data_AF-A0A7C4GRT2-F1
#
_entry.id   AF-A0A7C4GRT2-F1
#
_cell.length_a   1.000
_cell.length_b   1.000
_cell.length_c   1.000
_cell.angle_alpha   90.00
_cell.angle_beta   90.00
_cell.angle_gamma   90.00
#
_symmetry.space_group_name_H-M   'P 1'
#
loop_
_entity.id
_entity.type
_entity.pdbx_description
1 polymer ?
#
loop_
_entity_poly.entity_id
_entity_poly.type
_entity_poly.pdbx_seq_one_letter_code
_entity_poly.pdbx_strand_id
1 'polypeptide(L)' 'MNAQILQACKELIDDAKVNCVDIVFKEICLEILARARHVLTEKQFKSLVDYAAEKMREKASFEMRRELLAVR' A
#
# COMPACT_ATOMS: atom_id res chain seq x y z
N MET A 1 16.93 -11.29 -8.83
CA MET A 1 17.03 -9.89 -8.37
C MET A 1 15.69 -9.17 -8.23
N ASN A 2 14.65 -9.42 -9.05
CA ASN A 2 13.38 -8.67 -8.90
C ASN A 2 12.45 -9.10 -7.75
N ALA A 3 12.65 -10.27 -7.12
CA ALA A 3 11.81 -10.71 -6.01
C ALA A 3 11.99 -9.84 -4.75
N GLN A 4 13.22 -9.39 -4.48
CA GLN A 4 13.51 -8.48 -3.36
C GLN A 4 12.90 -7.10 -3.56
N ILE A 5 12.90 -6.59 -4.80
CA ILE A 5 12.26 -5.30 -5.13
C ILE A 5 10.75 -5.40 -4.95
N LEU A 6 10.13 -6.49 -5.44
CA LEU A 6 8.68 -6.71 -5.24
C LEU A 6 8.34 -6.75 -3.75
N GLN A 7 9.14 -7.44 -2.94
CA GLN A 7 8.93 -7.55 -1.51
C GLN A 7 9.07 -6.18 -0.82
N ALA A 8 10.11 -5.40 -1.15
CA ALA A 8 10.28 -4.05 -0.62
C ALA A 8 9.11 -3.12 -1.00
N CYS A 9 8.56 -3.22 -2.21
CA CYS A 9 7.37 -2.46 -2.59
C CYS A 9 6.14 -2.82 -1.74
N LYS A 10 5.96 -4.09 -1.38
CA LYS A 10 4.86 -4.53 -0.50
C LYS A 10 5.04 -3.98 0.91
N GLU A 11 6.26 -4.04 1.44
CA GLU A 11 6.59 -3.50 2.76
C GLU A 11 6.33 -2.00 2.84
N LEU A 12 6.70 -1.23 1.81
CA LEU A 12 6.39 0.21 1.74
C LEU A 12 4.88 0.51 1.73
N ILE A 13 4.08 -0.33 1.07
CA ILE A 13 2.61 -0.22 1.07
C ILE A 13 2.06 -0.49 2.47
N ASP A 14 2.51 -1.56 3.13
CA ASP A 14 2.09 -1.91 4.49
C ASP A 14 2.46 -0.79 5.49
N ASP A 15 3.68 -0.28 5.42
CA ASP A 15 4.13 0.82 6.26
C ASP A 15 3.29 2.08 6.04
N ALA A 16 2.99 2.44 4.79
CA ALA A 16 2.11 3.57 4.50
C ALA A 16 0.69 3.35 5.04
N LYS A 17 0.15 2.12 4.98
CA LYS A 17 -1.18 1.79 5.49
C LYS A 17 -1.30 1.98 7.01
N VAL A 18 -0.23 1.69 7.74
CA VAL A 18 -0.18 1.81 9.21
C VAL A 18 0.02 3.25 9.66
N ASN A 19 0.81 4.02 8.91
CA ASN A 19 1.33 5.31 9.35
C ASN A 19 0.64 6.53 8.71
N CYS A 20 -0.12 6.36 7.64
CA CYS A 20 -0.75 7.47 6.91
C CYS A 20 -2.27 7.49 7.05
N VAL A 21 -2.85 8.69 6.89
CA VAL A 21 -4.30 8.84 6.66
C VAL A 21 -4.68 8.25 5.31
N ASP A 22 -5.92 7.78 5.16
CA ASP A 22 -6.36 6.97 4.00
C ASP A 22 -6.07 7.63 2.64
N ILE A 23 -6.31 8.93 2.51
CA ILE A 23 -6.05 9.66 1.26
C ILE A 23 -4.56 9.70 0.92
N VAL A 24 -3.70 9.96 1.91
CA VAL A 24 -2.24 9.99 1.75
C VAL A 24 -1.71 8.58 1.44
N PHE A 25 -2.25 7.56 2.09
CA PHE A 25 -1.93 6.17 1.80
C PHE A 25 -2.24 5.80 0.34
N LYS A 26 -3.40 6.21 -0.18
CA LYS A 26 -3.80 5.95 -1.57
C LYS A 26 -2.88 6.66 -2.56
N GLU A 27 -2.47 7.90 -2.29
CA GLU A 27 -1.49 8.63 -3.10
C GLU A 27 -0.12 7.94 -3.12
N ILE A 28 0.39 7.53 -1.94
CA ILE A 28 1.67 6.80 -1.83
C ILE A 28 1.63 5.50 -2.63
N CYS A 29 0.53 4.73 -2.55
CA CYS A 29 0.40 3.52 -3.35
C CYS A 29 0.51 3.80 -4.87
N LEU A 30 -0.13 4.87 -5.36
CA LEU A 30 -0.04 5.24 -6.78
C LEU A 30 1.39 5.62 -7.17
N GLU A 31 2.12 6.32 -6.29
CA GLU A 31 3.51 6.67 -6.54
C GLU A 31 4.44 5.44 -6.54
N ILE A 32 4.26 4.51 -5.60
CA ILE A 32 4.99 3.24 -5.58
C ILE A 32 4.73 2.47 -6.88
N LEU A 33 3.48 2.35 -7.32
CA LEU A 33 3.12 1.66 -8.55
C LEU A 33 3.74 2.33 -9.79
N ALA A 34 3.70 3.67 -9.87
CA ALA A 34 4.31 4.40 -10.98
C ALA A 34 5.81 4.08 -11.10
N ARG A 35 6.54 4.05 -9.97
CA ARG A 35 7.98 3.74 -9.94
C ARG A 35 8.26 2.26 -10.19
N ALA A 36 7.48 1.36 -9.59
CA ALA A 36 7.68 -0.08 -9.65
C ALA A 36 7.49 -0.66 -11.07
N ARG A 37 6.65 -0.03 -11.91
CA ARG A 37 6.43 -0.42 -13.31
C ARG A 37 7.71 -0.45 -14.15
N HIS A 38 8.71 0.36 -13.80
CA HIS A 38 9.96 0.46 -14.54
C HIS A 38 11.01 -0.58 -14.14
N VAL A 39 10.85 -1.24 -12.99
CA VAL A 39 11.85 -2.15 -12.42
C VAL A 39 11.36 -3.60 -12.26
N LEU A 40 10.05 -3.78 -12.15
CA LEU A 40 9.44 -5.11 -12.04
C LEU A 40 9.10 -5.67 -13.43
N THR A 41 9.11 -7.01 -13.53
CA THR A 41 8.49 -7.66 -14.69
C THR A 41 6.98 -7.45 -14.67
N GLU A 42 6.31 -7.56 -15.81
CA GLU A 42 4.86 -7.40 -15.91
C GLU A 42 4.09 -8.30 -14.92
N LYS A 43 4.51 -9.56 -14.77
CA LYS A 43 3.90 -10.51 -13.81
C LYS A 43 4.03 -10.02 -12.36
N GLN A 44 5.20 -9.52 -11.98
CA GLN A 44 5.43 -9.00 -10.64
C GLN A 44 4.69 -7.69 -10.40
N PHE A 45 4.68 -6.81 -11.41
CA PHE A 45 3.95 -5.56 -11.35
C PHE A 45 2.44 -5.81 -11.18
N LYS A 46 1.85 -6.75 -11.93
CA LYS A 46 0.47 -7.16 -11.74
C LYS A 46 0.19 -7.66 -10.32
N SER A 47 1.07 -8.52 -9.78
CA SER A 47 0.95 -8.97 -8.39
C SER A 47 1.02 -7.82 -7.38
N LEU A 48 1.82 -6.79 -7.63
CA LEU A 48 1.90 -5.60 -6.77
C LEU A 48 0.62 -4.74 -6.88
N VAL A 49 0.08 -4.57 -8.09
CA VAL A 49 -1.19 -3.86 -8.32
C VAL A 49 -2.34 -4.53 -7.57
N ASP A 50 -2.46 -5.85 -7.70
CA ASP A 50 -3.52 -6.62 -7.03
C ASP A 50 -3.44 -6.45 -5.50
N TYR A 51 -2.21 -6.52 -4.96
CA TYR A 51 -1.93 -6.33 -3.55
C TYR A 51 -2.23 -4.90 -3.07
N ALA A 52 -1.78 -3.87 -3.79
CA ALA A 52 -2.07 -2.47 -3.46
C ALA A 52 -3.60 -2.22 -3.44
N ALA A 53 -4.32 -2.75 -4.44
CA ALA A 53 -5.76 -2.62 -4.53
C ALA A 53 -6.48 -3.30 -3.36
N GLU A 54 -5.99 -4.45 -2.88
CA GLU A 54 -6.49 -5.09 -1.66
C GLU A 54 -6.31 -4.19 -0.44
N LYS A 55 -5.10 -3.65 -0.22
CA LYS A 55 -4.81 -2.74 0.89
C LYS A 55 -5.59 -1.43 0.85
N MET A 56 -5.92 -0.92 -0.35
CA MET A 56 -6.81 0.24 -0.53
C MET A 56 -8.26 -0.01 -0.15
N ARG A 57 -8.73 -1.27 -0.23
CA ARG A 57 -10.11 -1.63 0.15
C ARG A 57 -10.27 -1.90 1.65
N GLU A 58 -9.20 -2.30 2.33
CA GLU A 58 -9.20 -2.45 3.78
C GLU A 58 -9.54 -1.10 4.45
N LYS A 59 -10.44 -1.07 5.44
CA LYS A 59 -10.69 0.14 6.23
C LYS A 59 -9.37 0.63 6.83
N ALA A 60 -9.12 1.94 6.81
CA ALA A 60 -7.85 2.45 7.30
C ALA A 60 -7.70 2.18 8.80
N SER A 61 -6.52 1.71 9.22
CA SER A 61 -6.22 1.49 10.65
C SER A 61 -6.40 2.78 11.47
N PHE A 62 -6.24 3.93 10.83
CA PHE A 62 -6.49 5.25 11.39
C PHE A 62 -7.98 5.53 11.63
N GLU A 63 -8.88 5.14 10.70
CA GLU A 63 -10.33 5.26 10.88
C GLU A 63 -10.81 4.37 12.02
N MET A 64 -10.31 3.13 12.09
CA MET A 64 -10.59 2.22 13.19
C MET A 64 -10.07 2.75 14.53
N ARG A 65 -8.88 3.37 14.57
CA ARG A 65 -8.36 4.05 15.77
C ARG A 65 -9.18 5.28 16.16
N ARG A 66 -9.65 6.08 15.20
CA ARG A 66 -10.54 7.21 15.45
C ARG A 66 -11.89 6.77 16.00
N GLU A 67 -12.49 5.72 15.44
CA GLU A 67 -13.75 5.15 15.94
C GLU A 67 -13.58 4.63 17.38
N LEU A 68 -12.50 3.90 17.67
CA LEU A 68 -12.19 3.44 19.04
C LEU A 68 -12.00 4.59 20.04
N LEU A 69 -11.40 5.71 19.61
CA LEU A 69 -11.23 6.90 20.46
C LEU A 69 -12.52 7.71 20.61
N ALA A 70 -13.44 7.65 19.66
CA ALA A 70 -14.72 8.37 19.69
C ALA A 70 -15.82 7.66 20.52
N VAL A 71 -15.61 6.38 20.88
CA VAL A 71 -16.54 5.57 21.70
C VAL A 71 -16.21 5.64 23.21
N ARG A 72 -15.30 6.54 23.62
CA ARG A 72 -14.93 6.77 25.02
C ARG A 72 -15.47 8.09 25.58
#